data_AF-A0A821ZP75-F1
#
_entry.id   AF-A0A821ZP75-F1
#
_cell.length_a   1.000
_cell.length_b   1.000
_cell.length_c   1.000
_cell.angle_alpha   90.00
_cell.angle_beta   90.00
_cell.angle_gamma   90.00
#
_symmetry.space_group_name_H-M   'P 1'
#
loop_
_entity.id
_entity.type
_entity.pdbx_description
1 polymer ?
#
loop_
_entity_poly.entity_id
_entity_poly.type
_entity_poly.pdbx_seq_one_letter_code
_entity_poly.pdbx_strand_id
1 'polypeptide(L)'
;MGLPLYGRGWKGVTSTTLNGFSQTASSQLPRGTWENGVYDYDDLKRSYISSNQRYWDDQSKVPFLFNPSTGLWITYNDVQSIDIKNNYIKQNNLGGGFFWELSSDRQAELIGLTYNALNNGVEPSSATTSASSSNSPTTIHNVKTTTQSSTQGIIRQWQTNYAYSVNDLVMYQGKIYKCRQGHRSQLDWIPPDVLALWLPISSPSTNPTIIESVTATNQPSNQGKVSQWQVGYSYSVNDLVMYQGRKYQCRQPHRSQADWTPPDVPALWLQI
;
A
#
# COMPACT_ATOMS: atom_id res chain seq x y z
N MET A 1 -18.39 6.14 5.82
CA MET A 1 -17.32 5.44 5.08
C MET A 1 -17.93 4.79 3.84
N GLY A 2 -17.31 4.95 2.67
CA GLY A 2 -17.76 4.28 1.44
C GLY A 2 -17.33 2.81 1.41
N LEU A 3 -18.24 1.91 1.06
CA LEU A 3 -18.09 0.46 1.00
C LEU A 3 -18.58 -0.03 -0.37
N PRO A 4 -17.70 -0.53 -1.26
CA PRO A 4 -18.12 -0.95 -2.60
C PRO A 4 -18.76 -2.34 -2.55
N LEU A 5 -19.88 -2.49 -3.26
CA LEU A 5 -20.59 -3.76 -3.49
C LEU A 5 -20.20 -4.38 -4.84
N TYR A 6 -19.01 -4.08 -5.32
CA TYR A 6 -18.48 -4.56 -6.59
C TYR A 6 -16.98 -4.80 -6.49
N GLY A 7 -16.45 -5.57 -7.43
CA GLY A 7 -15.03 -5.75 -7.66
C GLY A 7 -14.54 -5.02 -8.91
N ARG A 8 -13.23 -4.75 -8.95
CA ARG A 8 -12.52 -4.33 -10.16
C ARG A 8 -11.53 -5.39 -10.59
N GLY A 9 -11.48 -5.66 -11.89
CA GLY A 9 -10.63 -6.70 -12.43
C GLY A 9 -9.82 -6.33 -13.67
N TRP A 10 -8.71 -7.05 -13.81
CA TRP A 10 -7.74 -6.93 -14.89
C TRP A 10 -7.49 -8.31 -15.51
N LYS A 11 -7.07 -8.32 -16.78
CA LYS A 11 -6.65 -9.53 -17.49
C LYS A 11 -5.19 -9.41 -17.93
N GLY A 12 -4.59 -10.54 -18.29
CA GLY A 12 -3.18 -10.59 -18.71
C GLY A 12 -2.19 -10.44 -17.55
N VAL A 13 -2.63 -10.62 -16.31
CA VAL A 13 -1.76 -10.69 -15.14
C VAL A 13 -1.14 -12.08 -15.09
N THR A 14 0.07 -12.25 -15.62
CA THR A 14 0.72 -13.58 -15.74
C THR A 14 1.74 -13.85 -14.63
N SER A 15 2.29 -12.81 -14.02
CA SER A 15 3.24 -12.94 -12.91
C SER A 15 2.55 -13.53 -11.68
N THR A 16 3.05 -14.67 -11.20
CA THR A 16 2.61 -15.28 -9.95
C THR A 16 3.26 -14.65 -8.71
N THR A 17 4.17 -13.68 -8.91
CA THR A 17 4.78 -12.92 -7.82
C THR A 17 3.67 -12.23 -7.04
N LEU A 18 3.64 -12.48 -5.72
CA LEU A 18 2.59 -11.98 -4.82
C LEU A 18 1.16 -12.28 -5.31
N ASN A 19 0.96 -13.42 -6.00
CA ASN A 19 -0.35 -13.82 -6.54
C ASN A 19 -0.97 -12.75 -7.47
N GLY A 20 -0.15 -12.10 -8.29
CA GLY A 20 -0.61 -11.07 -9.24
C GLY A 20 -0.80 -9.67 -8.63
N PHE A 21 -0.59 -9.50 -7.33
CA PHE A 21 -0.70 -8.19 -6.68
C PHE A 21 0.36 -7.20 -7.20
N SER A 22 -0.08 -6.00 -7.59
CA SER A 22 0.73 -4.92 -8.17
C SER A 22 1.58 -5.35 -9.37
N GLN A 23 1.09 -6.32 -10.15
CA GLN A 23 1.73 -6.77 -11.37
C GLN A 23 1.13 -6.07 -12.60
N THR A 24 1.89 -6.04 -13.70
CA THR A 24 1.40 -5.50 -14.97
C THR A 24 0.23 -6.32 -15.50
N ALA A 25 -0.76 -5.62 -16.06
CA ALA A 25 -1.92 -6.18 -16.73
C ALA A 25 -1.99 -5.70 -18.18
N SER A 26 -2.87 -6.32 -18.96
CA SER A 26 -3.25 -5.83 -20.29
C SER A 26 -3.91 -4.45 -20.20
N SER A 27 -3.74 -3.64 -21.25
CA SER A 27 -4.48 -2.38 -21.43
C SER A 27 -5.98 -2.60 -21.66
N GLN A 28 -6.39 -3.78 -22.11
CA GLN A 28 -7.79 -4.16 -22.24
C GLN A 28 -8.30 -4.75 -20.92
N LEU A 29 -9.48 -4.33 -20.48
CA LEU A 29 -10.14 -4.90 -19.30
C LEU A 29 -10.85 -6.23 -19.64
N PRO A 30 -10.99 -7.15 -18.69
CA PRO A 30 -11.82 -8.35 -18.83
C PRO A 30 -13.30 -7.97 -18.90
N ARG A 31 -14.13 -8.85 -19.47
CA ARG A 31 -15.59 -8.69 -19.41
C ARG A 31 -16.05 -8.78 -17.95
N GLY A 32 -16.76 -7.75 -17.48
CA GLY A 32 -17.44 -7.75 -16.18
C GLY A 32 -18.92 -8.07 -16.29
N THR A 33 -19.68 -7.80 -15.24
CA THR A 33 -21.12 -8.13 -15.16
C THR A 33 -21.92 -7.33 -16.19
N TRP A 34 -21.71 -6.01 -16.19
CA TRP A 34 -22.39 -5.05 -17.09
C TRP A 34 -21.40 -4.27 -17.94
N GLU A 35 -20.25 -3.93 -17.37
CA GLU A 35 -19.18 -3.17 -18.00
C GLU A 35 -17.84 -3.90 -17.85
N ASN A 36 -16.91 -3.64 -18.76
CA ASN A 36 -15.60 -4.28 -18.69
C ASN A 36 -14.86 -3.87 -17.40
N GLY A 37 -14.31 -4.87 -16.69
CA GLY A 37 -13.50 -4.70 -15.50
C GLY A 37 -14.29 -4.41 -14.22
N VAL A 38 -15.63 -4.42 -14.22
CA VAL A 38 -16.47 -4.20 -13.04
C VAL A 38 -17.40 -5.40 -12.81
N TYR A 39 -17.43 -5.90 -11.59
CA TYR A 39 -18.18 -7.11 -11.23
C TYR A 39 -19.09 -6.85 -10.05
N ASP A 40 -20.40 -7.07 -10.21
CA ASP A 40 -21.33 -7.04 -9.08
C ASP A 40 -20.89 -8.07 -8.01
N TYR A 41 -21.08 -7.76 -6.73
CA TYR A 41 -20.78 -8.71 -5.65
C TYR A 41 -21.55 -10.03 -5.80
N ASP A 42 -22.83 -9.98 -6.13
CA ASP A 42 -23.64 -11.17 -6.43
C ASP A 42 -23.01 -12.03 -7.55
N ASP A 43 -22.50 -11.39 -8.61
CA ASP A 43 -21.89 -12.11 -9.72
C ASP A 43 -20.53 -12.70 -9.32
N LEU A 44 -19.73 -11.96 -8.55
CA LEU A 44 -18.50 -12.49 -7.96
C LEU A 44 -18.78 -13.75 -7.13
N LYS A 45 -19.76 -13.68 -6.22
CA LYS A 45 -20.14 -14.79 -5.35
C LYS A 45 -20.62 -16.00 -6.12
N ARG A 46 -21.45 -15.79 -7.14
CA ARG A 46 -22.02 -16.85 -7.96
C ARG A 46 -20.99 -17.51 -8.88
N SER A 47 -20.15 -16.72 -9.53
CA SER A 47 -19.46 -17.15 -10.75
C SER A 47 -17.94 -17.12 -10.64
N TYR A 48 -17.36 -16.30 -9.76
CA TYR A 48 -15.91 -16.04 -9.76
C TYR A 48 -15.18 -16.53 -8.51
N ILE A 49 -15.78 -16.44 -7.33
CA ILE A 49 -15.12 -16.82 -6.07
C ILE A 49 -14.83 -18.32 -6.03
N SER A 50 -15.73 -19.17 -6.52
CA SER A 50 -15.56 -20.63 -6.55
C SER A 50 -14.65 -21.11 -7.69
N SER A 51 -14.58 -20.35 -8.79
CA SER A 51 -13.82 -20.72 -9.99
C SER A 51 -12.40 -20.13 -10.04
N ASN A 52 -12.03 -19.30 -9.06
CA ASN A 52 -10.72 -18.66 -8.97
C ASN A 52 -10.18 -18.82 -7.55
N GLN A 53 -8.85 -18.72 -7.39
CA GLN A 53 -8.26 -18.78 -6.07
C GLN A 53 -8.50 -17.44 -5.36
N ARG A 54 -9.18 -17.47 -4.21
CA ARG A 54 -9.30 -16.33 -3.29
C ARG A 54 -8.03 -16.20 -2.45
N TYR A 55 -7.53 -14.98 -2.37
CA TYR A 55 -6.43 -14.54 -1.53
C TYR A 55 -6.91 -13.39 -0.64
N TRP A 56 -6.19 -13.16 0.45
CA TRP A 56 -6.43 -12.09 1.41
C TRP A 56 -5.18 -11.23 1.52
N ASP A 57 -5.33 -9.91 1.35
CA ASP A 57 -4.29 -8.96 1.73
C ASP A 57 -4.53 -8.52 3.17
N ASP A 58 -3.71 -9.03 4.09
CA ASP A 58 -3.85 -8.76 5.51
C ASP A 58 -3.46 -7.33 5.89
N GLN A 59 -2.84 -6.58 4.99
CA GLN A 59 -2.49 -5.20 5.25
C GLN A 59 -3.67 -4.27 4.92
N SER A 60 -4.20 -4.38 3.70
CA SER A 60 -5.36 -3.59 3.27
C SER A 60 -6.70 -4.15 3.77
N LYS A 61 -6.69 -5.35 4.37
CA LYS A 61 -7.84 -6.07 4.89
C LYS A 61 -8.95 -6.25 3.83
N VAL A 62 -8.55 -6.58 2.60
CA VAL A 62 -9.48 -6.89 1.50
C VAL A 62 -9.10 -8.19 0.78
N PRO A 63 -10.09 -8.90 0.22
CA PRO A 63 -9.83 -10.06 -0.63
C PRO A 63 -9.44 -9.64 -2.04
N PHE A 64 -8.80 -10.58 -2.74
CA PHE A 64 -8.71 -10.57 -4.19
C PHE A 64 -8.76 -11.99 -4.76
N LEU A 65 -9.14 -12.12 -6.03
CA LEU A 65 -9.16 -13.36 -6.80
C LEU A 65 -8.02 -13.31 -7.80
N PHE A 66 -7.33 -14.43 -7.99
CA PHE A 66 -6.31 -14.55 -9.03
C PHE A 66 -6.35 -15.92 -9.70
N ASN A 67 -6.23 -15.92 -11.02
CA ASN A 67 -6.08 -17.12 -11.83
C ASN A 67 -4.94 -16.89 -12.83
N PRO A 68 -3.73 -17.44 -12.60
CA PRO A 68 -2.58 -17.22 -13.47
C PRO A 68 -2.74 -17.84 -14.86
N SER A 69 -3.56 -18.90 -15.00
CA SER A 69 -3.79 -19.56 -16.28
C SER A 69 -4.63 -18.72 -17.23
N THR A 70 -5.59 -17.96 -16.71
CA THR A 70 -6.42 -17.02 -17.50
C THR A 70 -5.87 -15.59 -17.45
N GLY A 71 -4.96 -15.31 -16.52
CA GLY A 71 -4.44 -13.99 -16.21
C GLY A 71 -5.47 -13.04 -15.58
N LEU A 72 -6.58 -13.57 -15.05
CA LEU A 72 -7.63 -12.81 -14.40
C LEU A 72 -7.23 -12.46 -12.97
N TRP A 73 -7.30 -11.18 -12.61
CA TRP A 73 -7.06 -10.68 -11.26
C TRP A 73 -8.17 -9.71 -10.86
N ILE A 74 -8.83 -9.91 -9.72
CA ILE A 74 -9.99 -9.12 -9.28
C ILE A 74 -9.83 -8.74 -7.80
N THR A 75 -9.91 -7.46 -7.44
CA THR A 75 -10.05 -7.02 -6.03
C THR A 75 -11.48 -6.57 -5.75
N TYR A 76 -11.98 -6.84 -4.54
CA TYR A 76 -13.38 -6.60 -4.17
C TYR A 76 -13.52 -6.52 -2.64
N ASN A 77 -14.76 -6.40 -2.15
CA ASN A 77 -15.09 -6.55 -0.73
C ASN A 77 -15.99 -7.77 -0.54
N ASP A 78 -15.80 -8.47 0.57
CA ASP A 78 -16.67 -9.52 1.05
C ASP A 78 -17.02 -9.32 2.53
N VAL A 79 -17.76 -10.29 3.09
CA VAL A 79 -18.18 -10.34 4.50
C VAL A 79 -17.03 -10.04 5.46
N GLN A 80 -15.84 -10.63 5.24
CA GLN A 80 -14.68 -10.45 6.11
C GLN A 80 -14.18 -9.00 6.09
N SER A 81 -14.01 -8.42 4.89
CA SER A 81 -13.54 -7.03 4.77
C SER A 81 -14.57 -6.00 5.23
N ILE A 82 -15.87 -6.26 5.02
CA ILE A 82 -16.95 -5.37 5.44
C ILE A 82 -17.07 -5.39 6.96
N ASP A 83 -16.96 -6.55 7.61
CA ASP A 83 -16.98 -6.64 9.08
C ASP A 83 -15.84 -5.84 9.73
N ILE A 84 -14.62 -5.95 9.19
CA ILE A 84 -13.47 -5.15 9.65
C ILE A 84 -13.74 -3.65 9.49
N LYS A 85 -14.34 -3.24 8.38
CA LYS A 85 -14.68 -1.83 8.13
C LYS A 85 -15.82 -1.34 9.04
N ASN A 86 -16.79 -2.18 9.36
CA ASN A 86 -17.83 -1.87 10.34
C ASN A 86 -17.22 -1.64 11.73
N ASN A 87 -16.26 -2.48 12.12
CA ASN A 87 -15.51 -2.28 13.37
C ASN A 87 -14.71 -0.98 13.34
N TYR A 88 -14.08 -0.63 12.22
CA TYR A 88 -13.41 0.67 12.07
C TYR A 88 -14.39 1.84 12.20
N ILE A 89 -15.58 1.77 11.58
CA ILE A 89 -16.63 2.80 11.68
C ILE A 89 -17.01 3.03 13.14
N LYS A 90 -17.23 1.96 13.91
CA LYS A 90 -17.55 2.03 15.35
C LYS A 90 -16.40 2.62 16.17
N GLN A 91 -15.19 2.07 16.02
CA GLN A 91 -14.02 2.47 16.80
C GLN A 91 -13.64 3.94 16.60
N ASN A 92 -13.89 4.47 15.40
CA ASN A 92 -13.57 5.85 15.05
C ASN A 92 -14.78 6.79 15.12
N ASN A 93 -15.89 6.35 15.71
CA ASN A 93 -17.12 7.13 15.87
C ASN A 93 -17.57 7.83 14.56
N LEU A 94 -17.50 7.11 13.44
CA LEU A 94 -17.92 7.62 12.14
C LEU A 94 -19.44 7.53 12.01
N GLY A 95 -20.04 8.45 11.26
CA GLY A 95 -21.51 8.52 11.08
C GLY A 95 -22.18 7.37 10.32
N GLY A 96 -21.44 6.33 9.89
CA GLY A 96 -21.99 5.13 9.26
C GLY A 96 -21.32 4.69 7.95
N GLY A 97 -21.94 3.73 7.27
CA GLY A 97 -21.53 3.19 5.97
C GLY A 97 -22.38 3.70 4.80
N PHE A 98 -21.74 3.94 3.65
CA PHE A 98 -22.39 4.26 2.37
C PHE A 98 -21.99 3.19 1.36
N PHE A 99 -22.91 2.74 0.51
CA PHE A 99 -22.66 1.68 -0.46
C PHE A 99 -22.87 2.14 -1.90
N TRP A 100 -22.01 1.63 -2.79
CA TRP A 100 -22.22 1.70 -4.24
C TRP A 100 -22.08 0.29 -4.84
N GLU A 101 -23.05 -0.25 -5.57
CA GLU A 101 -24.46 0.17 -5.62
C GLU A 101 -25.40 -0.91 -5.11
N LEU A 102 -26.60 -0.49 -4.69
CA LEU A 102 -27.57 -1.34 -4.00
C LEU A 102 -27.93 -2.61 -4.79
N SER A 103 -28.01 -2.52 -6.12
CA SER A 103 -28.33 -3.62 -7.03
C SER A 103 -27.28 -4.73 -7.09
N SER A 104 -26.05 -4.48 -6.62
CA SER A 104 -24.96 -5.45 -6.70
C SER A 104 -24.94 -6.47 -5.55
N ASP A 105 -25.80 -6.30 -4.51
CA ASP A 105 -25.96 -7.18 -3.35
C ASP A 105 -27.46 -7.49 -3.12
N ARG A 106 -28.10 -8.21 -4.06
CA ARG A 106 -29.57 -8.37 -4.06
C ARG A 106 -30.07 -9.24 -2.90
N GLN A 107 -29.20 -10.00 -2.27
CA GLN A 107 -29.51 -10.81 -1.08
C GLN A 107 -29.23 -10.04 0.21
N ALA A 108 -28.78 -8.78 0.11
CA ALA A 108 -28.45 -7.90 1.24
C ALA A 108 -27.44 -8.53 2.22
N GLU A 109 -26.47 -9.30 1.74
CA GLU A 109 -25.48 -9.96 2.59
C GLU A 109 -24.53 -8.93 3.21
N LEU A 110 -23.96 -8.04 2.40
CA LEU A 110 -23.00 -7.03 2.86
C LEU A 110 -23.72 -5.82 3.46
N ILE A 111 -24.80 -5.38 2.83
CA ILE A 111 -25.61 -4.26 3.35
C ILE A 111 -26.26 -4.64 4.67
N GLY A 112 -26.85 -5.84 4.75
CA GLY A 112 -27.46 -6.37 5.97
C GLY A 112 -26.43 -6.56 7.09
N LEU A 113 -25.23 -7.02 6.76
CA LEU A 113 -24.12 -7.11 7.72
C LEU A 113 -23.80 -5.75 8.35
N THR A 114 -23.65 -4.69 7.54
CA THR A 114 -23.39 -3.35 8.06
C THR A 114 -24.57 -2.77 8.82
N TYR A 115 -25.81 -2.96 8.35
CA TYR A 115 -27.01 -2.54 9.08
C TYR A 115 -27.04 -3.16 10.49
N ASN A 116 -26.85 -4.47 10.58
CA ASN A 116 -26.86 -5.20 11.86
C ASN A 116 -25.72 -4.74 12.77
N ALA A 117 -24.50 -4.61 12.22
CA ALA A 117 -23.31 -4.24 13.01
C ALA A 117 -23.36 -2.81 13.56
N LEU A 118 -24.08 -1.89 12.92
CA LEU A 118 -24.15 -0.48 13.33
C LEU A 118 -25.40 -0.13 14.14
N ASN A 119 -26.51 -0.86 13.97
CA ASN A 119 -27.78 -0.54 14.65
C ASN A 119 -28.08 -1.40 15.88
N ASN A 120 -27.51 -2.61 15.96
CA ASN A 120 -27.66 -3.44 17.14
C ASN A 120 -26.35 -3.40 17.91
N GLY A 121 -26.39 -2.98 19.19
CA GLY A 121 -25.26 -3.06 20.12
C GLY A 121 -24.84 -4.50 20.48
N VAL A 122 -25.01 -5.45 19.55
CA VAL A 122 -24.66 -6.86 19.70
C VAL A 122 -23.36 -7.10 18.91
N GLU A 123 -22.28 -7.24 19.66
CA GLU A 123 -21.01 -7.83 19.18
C GLU A 123 -21.29 -9.13 18.41
N PRO A 124 -20.65 -9.38 17.24
CA PRO A 124 -20.74 -10.68 16.59
C PRO A 124 -20.10 -11.74 17.51
N SER A 125 -20.94 -12.64 18.00
CA SER A 125 -20.55 -13.83 18.75
C SER A 125 -19.51 -14.65 17.98
N SER A 126 -18.42 -14.97 18.67
CA SER A 126 -17.50 -16.05 18.33
C SER A 126 -18.27 -17.37 18.10
N ALA A 127 -18.19 -17.88 16.87
CA ALA A 127 -18.31 -19.26 16.41
C ALA A 127 -19.37 -20.20 17.02
N THR A 128 -20.23 -20.75 16.16
CA THR A 128 -20.59 -22.18 16.22
C THR A 128 -20.45 -22.81 14.84
N THR A 129 -19.58 -23.80 14.80
CA THR A 129 -19.22 -24.65 13.68
C THR A 129 -20.38 -25.55 13.26
N SER A 130 -20.65 -25.65 11.96
CA SER A 130 -21.17 -26.86 11.32
C SER A 130 -20.65 -26.87 9.88
N ALA A 131 -19.76 -27.84 9.61
CA ALA A 131 -19.00 -27.94 8.37
C ALA A 131 -19.83 -28.58 7.24
N SER A 132 -19.74 -28.01 6.03
CA SER A 132 -19.81 -28.79 4.78
C SER A 132 -19.01 -28.09 3.66
N SER A 133 -17.84 -28.67 3.38
CA SER A 133 -17.01 -28.70 2.16
C SER A 133 -16.78 -27.46 1.26
N SER A 134 -15.47 -27.21 1.07
CA SER A 134 -14.72 -26.73 -0.13
C SER A 134 -14.54 -25.23 -0.40
N ASN A 135 -13.49 -24.65 0.22
CA ASN A 135 -12.27 -24.11 -0.41
C ASN A 135 -11.55 -23.19 0.59
N SER A 136 -10.45 -23.67 1.18
CA SER A 136 -9.67 -22.93 2.18
C SER A 136 -9.02 -21.67 1.59
N PRO A 137 -9.04 -20.53 2.29
CA PRO A 137 -8.27 -19.35 1.89
C PRO A 137 -6.78 -19.60 2.11
N THR A 138 -5.99 -19.39 1.07
CA THR A 138 -4.52 -19.36 1.17
C THR A 138 -4.13 -18.03 1.83
N THR A 139 -4.00 -18.06 3.15
CA THR A 139 -3.34 -16.99 3.91
C THR A 139 -1.89 -16.89 3.43
N ILE A 140 -1.41 -15.69 3.11
CA ILE A 140 0.03 -15.47 3.00
C ILE A 140 0.60 -15.66 4.40
N HIS A 141 1.10 -16.87 4.69
CA HIS A 141 2.28 -17.22 5.51
C HIS A 141 2.32 -18.75 5.69
N ASN A 142 3.16 -19.42 4.90
CA ASN A 142 4.03 -20.54 5.30
C ASN A 142 4.86 -20.98 4.09
N VAL A 143 5.94 -20.23 3.81
CA VAL A 143 7.04 -20.79 3.02
C VAL A 143 7.82 -21.71 3.95
N LYS A 144 7.75 -23.00 3.64
CA LYS A 144 8.59 -24.04 4.23
C LYS A 144 10.05 -23.66 3.96
N THR A 145 10.82 -23.56 5.03
CA THR A 145 12.25 -23.28 5.06
C THR A 145 13.01 -24.24 4.16
N THR A 146 13.38 -23.80 2.96
CA THR A 146 14.53 -24.36 2.26
C THR A 146 15.72 -23.51 2.66
N THR A 147 16.58 -24.12 3.47
CA THR A 147 17.89 -23.59 3.83
C THR A 147 18.68 -23.31 2.55
N GLN A 148 18.77 -22.05 2.16
CA GLN A 148 19.89 -21.55 1.37
C GLN A 148 20.57 -20.44 2.17
N SER A 149 21.81 -20.76 2.54
CA SER A 149 22.73 -19.91 3.27
C SER A 149 23.16 -18.71 2.42
N SER A 150 23.13 -17.55 3.08
CA SER A 150 24.05 -16.39 2.95
C SER A 150 24.17 -15.63 1.62
N THR A 151 23.62 -14.42 1.62
CA THR A 151 24.43 -13.18 1.50
C THR A 151 24.02 -12.23 2.62
N GLN A 152 25.00 -11.72 3.38
CA GLN A 152 24.81 -10.76 4.47
C GLN A 152 24.03 -9.52 3.99
N GLY A 153 22.76 -9.41 4.37
CA GLY A 153 21.97 -8.19 4.16
C GLY A 153 22.27 -7.19 5.27
N ILE A 154 23.07 -6.16 4.97
CA ILE A 154 23.30 -5.04 5.88
C ILE A 154 21.96 -4.32 6.10
N ILE A 155 21.47 -4.26 7.34
CA ILE A 155 20.27 -3.49 7.70
C ILE A 155 20.70 -2.08 8.08
N ARG A 156 20.22 -1.08 7.32
CA ARG A 156 20.56 0.34 7.55
C ARG A 156 19.40 1.06 8.22
N GLN A 157 19.61 2.12 8.98
CA GLN A 157 18.49 3.00 9.37
C GLN A 157 17.86 3.63 8.11
N TRP A 158 16.55 3.77 8.07
CA TRP A 158 15.85 4.44 6.98
C TRP A 158 16.26 5.91 6.95
N GLN A 159 16.51 6.40 5.75
CA GLN A 159 16.95 7.75 5.47
C GLN A 159 16.03 8.33 4.41
N THR A 160 15.63 9.58 4.59
CA THR A 160 14.98 10.34 3.53
C THR A 160 15.98 10.71 2.44
N ASN A 161 15.52 10.87 1.20
CA ASN A 161 16.34 11.21 0.03
C ASN A 161 17.46 10.19 -0.30
N TYR A 162 17.28 8.93 0.11
CA TYR A 162 18.18 7.83 -0.18
C TYR A 162 17.60 6.95 -1.30
N ALA A 163 18.45 6.52 -2.23
CA ALA A 163 18.03 5.63 -3.32
C ALA A 163 18.07 4.18 -2.84
N TYR A 164 16.90 3.59 -2.63
CA TYR A 164 16.73 2.21 -2.24
C TYR A 164 16.50 1.33 -3.46
N SER A 165 17.19 0.21 -3.49
CA SER A 165 16.99 -0.87 -4.45
C SER A 165 15.95 -1.86 -3.94
N VAL A 166 15.31 -2.60 -4.85
CA VAL A 166 14.40 -3.69 -4.47
C VAL A 166 15.16 -4.68 -3.58
N ASN A 167 14.51 -5.10 -2.50
CA ASN A 167 15.03 -5.96 -1.43
C ASN A 167 15.99 -5.32 -0.42
N ASP A 168 16.31 -4.02 -0.51
CA ASP A 168 17.05 -3.34 0.55
C ASP A 168 16.30 -3.44 1.90
N LEU A 169 17.04 -3.72 2.97
CA LEU A 169 16.50 -3.79 4.33
C LEU A 169 16.84 -2.51 5.10
N VAL A 170 15.79 -1.88 5.63
CA VAL A 170 15.91 -0.66 6.42
C VAL A 170 15.24 -0.81 7.77
N MET A 171 15.78 -0.16 8.80
CA MET A 171 15.15 -0.03 10.11
C MET A 171 14.47 1.34 10.21
N TYR A 172 13.21 1.38 10.61
CA TYR A 172 12.49 2.62 10.89
C TYR A 172 11.65 2.42 12.14
N GLN A 173 11.86 3.27 13.16
CA GLN A 173 11.18 3.21 14.45
C GLN A 173 11.22 1.80 15.09
N GLY A 174 12.38 1.15 15.03
CA GLY A 174 12.59 -0.19 15.63
C GLY A 174 11.98 -1.37 14.87
N LYS A 175 11.34 -1.12 13.71
CA LYS A 175 10.84 -2.17 12.81
C LYS A 175 11.70 -2.24 11.56
N ILE A 176 11.87 -3.44 11.02
CA ILE A 176 12.62 -3.63 9.78
C ILE A 176 11.63 -3.68 8.61
N TYR A 177 11.98 -3.03 7.51
CA TYR A 177 11.21 -2.99 6.28
C TYR A 177 12.10 -3.39 5.12
N LYS A 178 11.52 -4.10 4.16
CA LYS A 178 12.14 -4.46 2.89
C LYS A 178 11.59 -3.55 1.78
N CYS A 179 12.47 -2.93 1.02
CA CYS A 179 12.09 -2.15 -0.14
C CYS A 179 11.46 -3.06 -1.21
N ARG A 180 10.25 -2.72 -1.67
CA ARG A 180 9.46 -3.50 -2.65
C ARG A 180 9.70 -3.06 -4.09
N GLN A 181 9.97 -1.78 -4.28
CA GLN A 181 10.17 -1.14 -5.57
C GLN A 181 11.35 -0.19 -5.47
N GLY A 182 12.28 -0.22 -6.41
CA GLY A 182 13.42 0.69 -6.40
C GLY A 182 12.95 2.14 -6.49
N HIS A 183 13.38 2.98 -5.55
CA HIS A 183 12.92 4.38 -5.47
C HIS A 183 13.92 5.24 -4.71
N ARG A 184 13.77 6.57 -4.81
CA ARG A 184 14.41 7.51 -3.90
C ARG A 184 13.40 7.94 -2.85
N SER A 185 13.69 7.70 -1.57
CA SER A 185 12.79 8.00 -0.46
C SER A 185 12.49 9.50 -0.37
N GLN A 186 11.27 9.82 0.06
CA GLN A 186 10.80 11.19 0.34
C GLN A 186 10.35 11.26 1.81
N LEU A 187 10.24 12.47 2.36
CA LEU A 187 9.88 12.66 3.77
C LEU A 187 8.51 12.06 4.09
N ASP A 188 7.59 12.11 3.13
CA ASP A 188 6.20 11.63 3.26
C ASP A 188 6.07 10.16 2.82
N TRP A 189 7.17 9.56 2.37
CA TRP A 189 7.25 8.17 1.92
C TRP A 189 7.97 7.31 2.97
N ILE A 190 7.54 7.45 4.22
CA ILE A 190 8.08 6.65 5.31
C ILE A 190 7.59 5.19 5.19
N PRO A 191 8.37 4.23 5.70
CA PRO A 191 8.04 2.82 5.59
C PRO A 191 6.64 2.39 6.06
N PRO A 192 6.07 2.93 7.15
CA PRO A 192 4.71 2.57 7.55
C PRO A 192 3.62 3.19 6.66
N ASP A 193 3.87 4.32 5.99
CA ASP A 193 2.83 5.09 5.31
C ASP A 193 2.74 4.75 3.81
N VAL A 194 3.85 4.31 3.21
CA VAL A 194 3.89 3.97 1.77
C VAL A 194 4.28 2.52 1.58
N LEU A 195 3.36 1.65 1.95
CA LEU A 195 3.54 0.19 1.93
C LEU A 195 3.56 -0.41 0.51
N ALA A 196 3.24 0.39 -0.51
CA ALA A 196 3.52 0.08 -1.90
C ALA A 196 5.04 0.03 -2.19
N LEU A 197 5.83 0.81 -1.45
CA LEU A 197 7.29 0.90 -1.57
C LEU A 197 8.02 0.09 -0.48
N TRP A 198 7.39 -0.13 0.68
CA TRP A 198 8.02 -0.75 1.85
C TRP A 198 7.20 -1.93 2.38
N LEU A 199 7.85 -3.05 2.70
CA LEU A 199 7.25 -4.25 3.28
C LEU A 199 7.78 -4.44 4.70
N PRO A 200 6.98 -4.33 5.77
CA PRO A 200 7.44 -4.68 7.11
C PRO A 200 7.85 -6.16 7.17
N ILE A 201 9.00 -6.46 7.77
CA ILE A 201 9.42 -7.82 8.06
C ILE A 201 9.44 -8.05 9.57
N SER A 202 8.82 -9.16 10.00
CA SER A 202 8.94 -9.64 11.37
C SER A 202 10.41 -10.00 11.61
N SER A 203 11.05 -9.39 12.60
CA SER A 203 12.48 -9.63 12.88
C SER A 203 12.77 -11.14 12.96
N PRO A 204 13.79 -11.67 12.26
CA PRO A 204 14.25 -13.02 12.50
C PRO A 204 14.80 -13.13 13.94
N SER A 205 14.72 -14.33 14.53
CA SER A 205 15.15 -14.64 15.91
C SER A 205 16.67 -14.59 16.14
N THR A 206 17.42 -13.89 15.30
CA THR A 206 18.85 -13.71 15.42
C THR A 206 19.18 -12.22 15.32
N ASN A 207 19.78 -11.72 16.40
CA ASN A 207 20.19 -10.34 16.61
C ASN A 207 21.02 -9.82 15.42
N PRO A 208 20.53 -8.87 14.61
CA PRO A 208 21.30 -8.33 13.50
C PRO A 208 22.39 -7.38 14.01
N THR A 209 23.62 -7.57 13.54
CA THR A 209 24.72 -6.63 13.80
C THR A 209 24.40 -5.28 13.13
N ILE A 210 24.18 -4.25 13.95
CA ILE A 210 23.98 -2.86 13.52
C ILE A 210 25.36 -2.28 13.19
N ILE A 211 25.57 -1.87 11.93
CA ILE A 211 26.73 -1.07 11.56
C ILE A 211 26.27 0.39 11.52
N GLU A 212 26.72 1.19 12.48
CA GLU A 212 26.54 2.65 12.44
C GLU A 212 27.37 3.26 11.31
N SER A 213 26.73 4.19 10.59
CA SER A 213 27.29 5.19 9.67
C SER A 213 28.49 4.79 8.81
N VAL A 214 28.26 4.61 7.50
CA VAL A 214 29.27 4.96 6.50
C VAL A 214 28.83 6.26 5.84
N THR A 215 29.65 7.28 6.07
CA THR A 215 29.57 8.64 5.58
C THR A 215 29.38 8.70 4.07
N ALA A 216 28.63 9.71 3.64
CA ALA A 216 28.36 10.11 2.28
C ALA A 216 29.55 9.95 1.32
N THR A 217 29.33 9.28 0.18
CA THR A 217 30.13 9.52 -1.01
C THR A 217 29.64 10.80 -1.68
N ASN A 218 30.27 11.90 -1.26
CA ASN A 218 30.46 13.20 -1.92
C ASN A 218 29.64 13.52 -3.20
N GLN A 219 28.59 14.32 -3.02
CA GLN A 219 28.36 15.57 -3.76
C GLN A 219 28.20 16.67 -2.69
N PRO A 220 28.79 17.85 -2.85
CA PRO A 220 29.12 18.75 -1.74
C PRO A 220 27.88 19.27 -1.01
N SER A 221 27.86 19.07 0.32
CA SER A 221 26.95 19.77 1.21
C SER A 221 27.30 21.26 1.20
N ASN A 222 26.42 22.09 0.64
CA ASN A 222 26.51 23.55 0.73
C ASN A 222 25.67 24.08 1.91
N GLN A 223 25.83 23.50 3.11
CA GLN A 223 25.28 24.12 4.31
C GLN A 223 25.89 25.53 4.45
N GLY A 224 25.07 26.56 4.20
CA GLY A 224 25.46 27.97 4.27
C GLY A 224 25.93 28.62 2.96
N LYS A 225 25.99 27.90 1.82
CA LYS A 225 26.38 28.51 0.53
C LYS A 225 25.14 28.79 -0.33
N VAL A 226 24.88 30.08 -0.58
CA VAL A 226 23.74 30.48 -1.43
C VAL A 226 24.04 30.11 -2.88
N SER A 227 23.21 29.23 -3.47
CA SER A 227 23.35 28.79 -4.87
C SER A 227 22.10 29.16 -5.68
N GLN A 228 22.17 29.21 -7.01
CA GLN A 228 20.96 29.43 -7.82
C GLN A 228 20.01 28.25 -7.66
N TRP A 229 18.70 28.51 -7.61
CA TRP A 229 17.68 27.47 -7.58
C TRP A 229 17.72 26.68 -8.89
N GLN A 230 17.66 25.35 -8.79
CA GLN A 230 17.77 24.43 -9.92
C GLN A 230 16.62 23.44 -9.86
N VAL A 231 16.02 23.11 -11.02
CA VAL A 231 15.01 22.05 -11.14
C VAL A 231 15.66 20.69 -10.94
N GLY A 232 14.98 19.79 -10.22
CA GLY A 232 15.46 18.43 -9.96
C GLY A 232 16.59 18.35 -8.93
N TYR A 233 16.91 19.45 -8.25
CA TYR A 233 17.87 19.50 -7.15
C TYR A 233 17.17 19.17 -5.83
N SER A 234 17.85 18.44 -4.94
CA SER A 234 17.30 18.10 -3.62
C SER A 234 17.75 19.11 -2.58
N TYR A 235 16.80 19.89 -2.06
CA TYR A 235 17.03 20.89 -1.03
C TYR A 235 16.71 20.33 0.36
N SER A 236 17.56 20.66 1.33
CA SER A 236 17.37 20.39 2.75
C SER A 236 16.79 21.62 3.45
N VAL A 237 16.17 21.44 4.62
CA VAL A 237 15.71 22.57 5.44
C VAL A 237 16.88 23.51 5.73
N ASN A 238 16.63 24.81 5.64
CA ASN A 238 17.61 25.90 5.78
C ASN A 238 18.59 26.07 4.62
N ASP A 239 18.48 25.28 3.54
CA ASP A 239 19.23 25.57 2.32
C ASP A 239 18.83 26.95 1.78
N LEU A 240 19.84 27.72 1.39
CA LEU A 240 19.66 29.07 0.86
C LEU A 240 19.86 29.06 -0.64
N VAL A 241 18.88 29.57 -1.38
CA VAL A 241 18.94 29.68 -2.84
C VAL A 241 18.65 31.09 -3.32
N MET A 242 19.18 31.43 -4.49
CA MET A 242 18.75 32.59 -5.26
C MET A 242 17.78 32.14 -6.34
N TYR A 243 16.65 32.82 -6.48
CA TYR A 243 15.73 32.65 -7.60
C TYR A 243 15.26 34.03 -8.05
N GLN A 244 15.45 34.35 -9.34
CA GLN A 244 15.10 35.65 -9.93
C GLN A 244 15.62 36.86 -9.11
N GLY A 245 16.83 36.76 -8.57
CA GLY A 245 17.47 37.84 -7.80
C GLY A 245 17.02 37.96 -6.34
N ARG A 246 16.07 37.14 -5.88
CA ARG A 246 15.62 37.08 -4.48
C ARG A 246 16.20 35.87 -3.77
N LYS A 247 16.46 36.00 -2.48
CA LYS A 247 16.99 34.93 -1.63
C LYS A 247 15.84 34.20 -0.96
N TYR A 248 15.92 32.87 -0.95
CA TYR A 248 14.94 32.01 -0.33
C TYR A 248 15.62 30.99 0.58
N GLN A 249 14.98 30.72 1.71
CA GLN A 249 15.33 29.66 2.63
C GLN A 249 14.34 28.50 2.45
N CYS A 250 14.87 27.31 2.26
CA CYS A 250 14.08 26.09 2.21
C CYS A 250 13.46 25.81 3.59
N ARG A 251 12.13 25.70 3.65
CA ARG A 251 11.35 25.45 4.88
C ARG A 251 11.15 23.97 5.13
N GLN A 252 11.03 23.19 4.06
CA GLN A 252 10.73 21.76 4.09
C GLN A 252 11.63 21.06 3.09
N PRO A 253 12.26 19.92 3.43
CA PRO A 253 13.17 19.25 2.53
C PRO A 253 12.40 18.65 1.36
N HIS A 254 12.86 18.87 0.13
CA HIS A 254 12.16 18.42 -1.08
C HIS A 254 13.11 18.34 -2.28
N ARG A 255 12.67 17.66 -3.36
CA ARG A 255 13.31 17.78 -4.68
C ARG A 255 12.51 18.78 -5.51
N SER A 256 13.16 19.83 -5.99
CA SER A 256 12.52 20.87 -6.78
C SER A 256 11.93 20.32 -8.08
N GLN A 257 10.74 20.82 -8.44
CA GLN A 257 10.05 20.55 -9.69
C GLN A 257 9.93 21.86 -10.49
N ALA A 258 9.73 21.77 -11.80
CA ALA A 258 9.73 22.96 -12.67
C ALA A 258 8.61 23.94 -12.32
N ASP A 259 7.49 23.42 -11.81
CA ASP A 259 6.29 24.13 -11.35
C ASP A 259 6.33 24.49 -9.84
N TRP A 260 7.41 24.14 -9.13
CA TRP A 260 7.60 24.41 -7.70
C TRP A 260 8.66 25.50 -7.48
N THR A 261 8.48 26.64 -8.14
CA THR A 261 9.43 27.75 -8.01
C THR A 261 9.29 28.42 -6.63
N PRO A 262 10.37 29.00 -6.06
CA PRO A 262 10.30 29.61 -4.72
C PRO A 262 9.15 30.58 -4.44
N PRO A 263 8.71 31.46 -5.36
CA PRO A 263 7.53 32.30 -5.13
C PRO A 263 6.19 31.54 -5.22
N ASP A 264 6.10 30.45 -5.97
CA ASP A 264 4.83 29.76 -6.24
C ASP A 264 4.43 28.78 -5.14
N VAL A 265 5.41 28.30 -4.35
CA VAL A 265 5.18 27.32 -3.26
C VAL A 265 5.72 27.82 -1.90
N PRO A 266 5.06 28.83 -1.27
CA PRO A 266 5.50 29.43 0.00
C PRO A 266 5.48 28.46 1.20
N ALA A 267 4.86 27.29 1.04
CA ALA A 267 4.96 26.19 2.01
C ALA A 267 6.38 25.60 2.05
N LEU A 268 7.09 25.55 0.91
CA LEU A 268 8.42 24.97 0.79
C LEU A 268 9.54 26.02 0.88
N TRP A 269 9.26 27.28 0.54
CA TRP A 269 10.23 28.36 0.49
C TRP A 269 9.79 29.58 1.29
N LEU A 270 10.74 30.18 2.01
CA LEU A 270 10.58 31.45 2.71
C LEU A 270 11.50 32.47 2.04
N GLN A 271 10.95 33.56 1.51
CA GLN A 271 11.79 34.67 1.05
C GLN A 271 12.45 35.35 2.27
N ILE A 272 13.77 35.54 2.23
CA ILE A 272 14.56 36.16 3.30
C ILE A 272 15.48 37.27 2.78
#